data_AF-A0A7J3TBN5-F1
#
_entry.id   AF-A0A7J3TBN5-F1
#
_cell.length_a   1.000
_cell.length_b   1.000
_cell.length_c   1.000
_cell.angle_alpha   90.00
_cell.angle_beta   90.00
_cell.angle_gamma   90.00
#
_symmetry.space_group_name_H-M   'P 1'
#
loop_
_entity.id
_entity.type
_entity.pdbx_description
1 polymer ?
#
loop_
_entity_poly.entity_id
_entity_poly.type
_entity_poly.pdbx_seq_one_letter_code
_entity_poly.pdbx_strand_id
1 'polypeptide(L)'
;MEKNMENENKFANMFMGLENSTHLAACSQSPMLKRVWRSLEKYREDIMEYGNPWELWSEKVDQMRSLVARLIGANQDEIAITFSVSSALSGLLSGFGESGKKRIVTDDLEYPTTNYIILAQGKNGWKHETIRHNHGIISIDQYGGAIDSETELATVAHVSSMNGFRQDLKSIAEICHGKGVNMYVDCYQSLGTIPIDVKRT
;
A
#
# COMPACT_ATOMS: atom_id res chain seq x y z
N MET A 1 -33.30 -6.24 9.37
CA MET A 1 -32.76 -6.97 8.20
C MET A 1 -33.08 -6.26 6.89
N GLU A 2 -34.31 -5.85 6.61
CA GLU A 2 -34.68 -5.16 5.35
C GLU A 2 -33.92 -3.85 5.08
N LYS A 3 -33.75 -2.97 6.09
CA LYS A 3 -32.94 -1.73 5.94
C LYS A 3 -31.47 -1.97 5.58
N ASN A 4 -30.88 -3.09 5.97
CA ASN A 4 -29.49 -3.42 5.63
C ASN A 4 -29.40 -3.94 4.19
N MET A 5 -30.32 -4.80 3.75
CA MET A 5 -30.39 -5.25 2.36
C MET A 5 -30.65 -4.10 1.38
N GLU A 6 -31.47 -3.10 1.76
CA GLU A 6 -31.74 -1.94 0.92
C GLU A 6 -30.49 -1.05 0.75
N ASN A 7 -29.65 -0.94 1.79
CA ASN A 7 -28.36 -0.24 1.71
C ASN A 7 -27.30 -1.03 0.96
N GLU A 8 -27.25 -2.35 1.11
CA GLU A 8 -26.35 -3.25 0.37
C GLU A 8 -26.66 -3.21 -1.13
N ASN A 9 -27.95 -3.26 -1.51
CA ASN A 9 -28.38 -3.13 -2.89
C ASN A 9 -28.07 -1.74 -3.46
N LYS A 10 -28.15 -0.67 -2.65
CA LYS A 10 -27.70 0.68 -3.07
C LYS A 10 -26.20 0.74 -3.32
N PHE A 11 -25.39 0.10 -2.46
CA PHE A 11 -23.93 0.09 -2.62
C PHE A 11 -23.48 -0.75 -3.81
N ALA A 12 -24.02 -1.95 -4.00
CA ALA A 12 -23.73 -2.81 -5.15
C ALA A 12 -24.04 -2.09 -6.48
N ASN A 13 -25.12 -1.32 -6.53
CA ASN A 13 -25.51 -0.52 -7.70
C ASN A 13 -24.52 0.61 -8.05
N MET A 14 -23.55 0.93 -7.20
CA MET A 14 -22.49 1.90 -7.52
C MET A 14 -21.44 1.32 -8.47
N PHE A 15 -21.36 0.00 -8.57
CA PHE A 15 -20.40 -0.72 -9.39
C PHE A 15 -21.03 -1.17 -10.72
N MET A 16 -20.21 -1.40 -11.72
CA MET A 16 -20.62 -1.93 -13.02
C MET A 16 -20.48 -3.46 -13.05
N GLY A 17 -21.44 -4.15 -13.65
CA GLY A 17 -21.35 -5.57 -13.99
C GLY A 17 -21.61 -6.54 -12.83
N LEU A 18 -21.95 -6.04 -11.63
CA LEU A 18 -22.30 -6.89 -10.49
C LEU A 18 -23.67 -7.57 -10.63
N GLU A 19 -24.55 -7.01 -11.46
CA GLU A 19 -25.85 -7.60 -11.80
C GLU A 19 -25.76 -8.92 -12.57
N ASN A 20 -24.60 -9.19 -13.18
CA ASN A 20 -24.40 -10.35 -14.07
C ASN A 20 -23.53 -11.45 -13.43
N SER A 21 -22.95 -11.23 -12.24
CA SER A 21 -22.01 -12.18 -11.64
C SER A 21 -21.87 -12.00 -10.12
N THR A 22 -21.56 -13.10 -9.43
CA THR A 22 -21.12 -13.04 -8.03
C THR A 22 -19.60 -12.81 -8.00
N HIS A 23 -19.17 -11.60 -7.62
CA HIS A 23 -17.75 -11.23 -7.60
C HIS A 23 -17.08 -11.60 -6.26
N LEU A 24 -16.22 -12.61 -6.27
CA LEU A 24 -15.50 -13.11 -5.09
C LEU A 24 -13.98 -12.84 -5.13
N ALA A 25 -13.52 -11.96 -6.03
CA ALA A 25 -12.10 -11.71 -6.30
C ALA A 25 -11.68 -10.24 -6.08
N ALA A 26 -12.37 -9.53 -5.18
CA ALA A 26 -12.12 -8.11 -4.92
C ALA A 26 -10.69 -7.80 -4.42
N CYS A 27 -10.04 -8.78 -3.78
CA CYS A 27 -8.64 -8.68 -3.34
C CYS A 27 -7.62 -8.63 -4.50
N SER A 28 -8.01 -9.05 -5.70
CA SER A 28 -7.21 -8.93 -6.91
C SER A 28 -7.61 -7.69 -7.70
N GLN A 29 -8.90 -7.56 -8.02
CA GLN A 29 -9.43 -6.41 -8.75
C GLN A 29 -10.85 -6.12 -8.25
N SER A 30 -11.05 -4.90 -7.75
CA SER A 30 -12.40 -4.42 -7.43
C SER A 30 -13.23 -4.29 -8.72
N PRO A 31 -14.54 -4.56 -8.66
CA PRO A 31 -15.47 -4.14 -9.71
C PRO A 31 -15.32 -2.64 -9.98
N MET A 32 -15.55 -2.23 -11.22
CA MET A 32 -15.38 -0.83 -11.61
C MET A 32 -16.50 0.03 -11.01
N LEU A 33 -16.13 1.05 -10.25
CA LEU A 33 -17.06 2.06 -9.76
C LEU A 33 -17.55 2.95 -10.92
N LYS A 34 -18.87 3.12 -11.05
CA LYS A 34 -19.48 3.98 -12.09
C LYS A 34 -18.93 5.41 -12.08
N ARG A 35 -18.65 5.97 -10.90
CA ARG A 35 -18.05 7.31 -10.78
C ARG A 35 -16.61 7.38 -11.29
N VAL A 36 -15.83 6.32 -11.10
CA VAL A 36 -14.44 6.26 -11.58
C VAL A 36 -14.43 6.19 -13.11
N TRP A 37 -15.30 5.36 -13.68
CA TRP A 37 -15.48 5.28 -15.13
C TRP A 37 -15.85 6.63 -15.75
N ARG A 38 -16.85 7.32 -15.18
CA ARG A 38 -17.24 8.67 -15.64
C ARG A 38 -16.10 9.68 -15.55
N SER A 39 -15.26 9.61 -14.52
CA SER A 39 -14.07 10.48 -14.42
C SER A 39 -13.05 10.19 -15.52
N LEU A 40 -12.89 8.93 -15.94
CA LEU A 40 -12.02 8.55 -17.05
C LEU A 40 -12.58 9.03 -18.41
N GLU A 41 -13.90 8.95 -18.60
CA GLU A 41 -14.58 9.53 -19.77
C GLU A 41 -14.36 11.05 -19.82
N LYS A 42 -14.60 11.73 -18.70
CA LYS A 42 -14.40 13.17 -18.58
C LYS A 42 -12.95 13.59 -18.86
N TYR A 43 -11.97 12.83 -18.38
CA TYR A 43 -10.56 13.08 -18.68
C TYR A 43 -10.26 13.05 -20.19
N ARG A 44 -10.89 12.14 -20.94
CA ARG A 44 -10.75 12.06 -22.40
C ARG A 44 -11.42 13.25 -23.10
N GLU A 45 -12.61 13.63 -22.64
CA GLU A 45 -13.32 14.83 -23.13
C GLU A 45 -12.46 16.08 -22.93
N ASP A 46 -11.85 16.24 -21.74
CA ASP A 46 -10.97 17.37 -21.43
C ASP A 46 -9.75 17.46 -22.35
N ILE A 47 -9.15 16.32 -22.72
CA ILE A 47 -8.06 16.29 -23.71
C ILE A 47 -8.56 16.75 -25.08
N MET A 48 -9.74 16.30 -25.50
CA MET A 48 -10.29 16.65 -26.82
C MET A 48 -10.69 18.12 -26.90
N GLU A 49 -11.20 18.70 -25.82
CA GLU A 49 -11.67 20.08 -25.77
C GLU A 49 -10.52 21.08 -25.57
N TYR A 50 -9.60 20.78 -24.65
CA TYR A 50 -8.56 21.72 -24.20
C TYR A 50 -7.14 21.33 -24.61
N GLY A 51 -6.93 20.15 -25.18
CA GLY A 51 -5.61 19.60 -25.49
C GLY A 51 -4.87 19.14 -24.23
N ASN A 52 -4.05 20.01 -23.65
CA ASN A 52 -3.26 19.72 -22.44
C ASN A 52 -3.56 20.73 -21.32
N PRO A 53 -4.72 20.63 -20.64
CA PRO A 53 -5.10 21.54 -19.56
C PRO A 53 -4.30 21.25 -18.27
N TRP A 54 -3.02 21.62 -18.25
CA TRP A 54 -2.09 21.34 -17.16
C TRP A 54 -2.54 21.86 -15.79
N GLU A 55 -3.11 23.06 -15.73
CA GLU A 55 -3.60 23.65 -14.48
C GLU A 55 -4.73 22.79 -13.88
N LEU A 56 -5.70 22.40 -14.70
CA LEU A 56 -6.79 21.52 -14.29
C LEU A 56 -6.26 20.17 -13.77
N TRP A 57 -5.29 19.56 -14.47
CA TRP A 57 -4.71 18.29 -14.05
C TRP A 57 -3.94 18.40 -12.74
N SER A 58 -3.19 19.48 -12.56
CA SER A 58 -2.44 19.76 -11.33
C SER A 58 -3.38 19.94 -10.14
N GLU A 59 -4.47 20.71 -10.31
CA GLU A 59 -5.51 20.86 -9.30
C GLU A 59 -6.17 19.52 -8.93
N LYS A 60 -6.45 18.66 -9.92
CA LYS A 60 -7.02 17.32 -9.67
C LYS A 60 -6.06 16.41 -8.91
N VAL A 61 -4.78 16.49 -9.24
CA VAL A 61 -3.71 15.78 -8.52
C VAL A 61 -3.65 16.24 -7.06
N ASP A 62 -3.69 17.53 -6.79
CA ASP A 62 -3.66 18.07 -5.42
C ASP A 62 -4.93 17.74 -4.62
N GLN A 63 -6.10 17.79 -5.26
CA GLN A 63 -7.35 17.31 -4.67
C GLN A 63 -7.24 15.83 -4.27
N MET A 64 -6.64 15.00 -5.11
CA MET A 64 -6.43 13.58 -4.83
C MET A 64 -5.46 13.37 -3.67
N ARG A 65 -4.31 14.07 -3.64
CA ARG A 65 -3.38 14.03 -2.49
C ARG A 65 -4.08 14.38 -1.19
N SER A 66 -4.87 15.45 -1.18
CA SER A 66 -5.68 15.88 -0.04
C SER A 66 -6.67 14.80 0.43
N LEU A 67 -7.31 14.08 -0.50
CA LEU A 67 -8.25 13.00 -0.17
C LEU A 67 -7.52 11.80 0.45
N VAL A 68 -6.39 11.38 -0.12
CA VAL A 68 -5.57 10.27 0.40
C VAL A 68 -4.99 10.61 1.76
N ALA A 69 -4.45 11.82 1.92
CA ALA A 69 -3.89 12.31 3.18
C ALA A 69 -4.92 12.20 4.33
N ARG A 70 -6.17 12.63 4.09
CA ARG A 70 -7.25 12.47 5.07
C ARG A 70 -7.60 11.01 5.37
N LEU A 71 -7.53 10.12 4.37
CA LEU A 71 -7.84 8.71 4.56
C LEU A 71 -6.86 8.02 5.52
N ILE A 72 -5.60 8.44 5.51
CA ILE A 72 -4.52 7.81 6.28
C ILE A 72 -3.96 8.66 7.42
N GLY A 73 -4.52 9.84 7.68
CA GLY A 73 -4.04 10.76 8.72
C GLY A 73 -2.73 11.49 8.39
N ALA A 74 -2.34 11.59 7.11
CA ALA A 74 -1.13 12.30 6.66
C ALA A 74 -1.42 13.77 6.30
N ASN A 75 -0.35 14.52 6.01
CA ASN A 75 -0.44 15.82 5.33
C ASN A 75 -0.39 15.65 3.81
N GLN A 76 -0.88 16.65 3.06
CA GLN A 76 -0.94 16.59 1.59
C GLN A 76 0.44 16.47 0.94
N ASP A 77 1.44 17.15 1.48
CA ASP A 77 2.83 17.17 1.04
C ASP A 77 3.59 15.86 1.33
N GLU A 78 3.01 14.97 2.13
CA GLU A 78 3.54 13.63 2.42
C GLU A 78 3.04 12.57 1.41
N ILE A 79 2.21 12.95 0.43
CA ILE A 79 1.62 12.02 -0.55
C ILE A 79 2.37 12.06 -1.88
N ALA A 80 3.19 11.04 -2.13
CA ALA A 80 3.76 10.75 -3.43
C ALA A 80 2.82 9.90 -4.29
N ILE A 81 2.73 10.23 -5.58
CA ILE A 81 1.90 9.49 -6.55
C ILE A 81 2.82 8.63 -7.39
N THR A 82 2.52 7.34 -7.46
CA THR A 82 3.30 6.35 -8.21
C THR A 82 2.36 5.48 -9.04
N PHE A 83 2.93 4.63 -9.90
CA PHE A 83 2.15 3.80 -10.83
C PHE A 83 1.67 2.48 -10.21
N SER A 84 2.38 1.98 -9.20
CA SER A 84 2.13 0.71 -8.52
C SER A 84 2.97 0.59 -7.25
N VAL A 85 2.58 -0.30 -6.34
CA VAL A 85 3.37 -0.66 -5.14
C VAL A 85 4.80 -1.03 -5.52
N SER A 86 4.98 -1.80 -6.59
CA SER A 86 6.29 -2.21 -7.09
C SER A 86 7.15 -1.03 -7.53
N SER A 87 6.58 -0.08 -8.28
CA SER A 87 7.30 1.13 -8.69
C SER A 87 7.63 2.04 -7.50
N ALA A 88 6.72 2.11 -6.52
CA ALA A 88 6.93 2.89 -5.29
C ALA A 88 8.09 2.33 -4.46
N LEU A 89 8.11 1.01 -4.22
CA LEU A 89 9.18 0.37 -3.46
C LEU A 89 10.53 0.47 -4.18
N SER A 90 10.56 0.25 -5.50
CA SER A 90 11.80 0.41 -6.26
C SER A 90 12.33 1.85 -6.19
N GLY A 91 11.45 2.85 -6.32
CA GLY A 91 11.82 4.26 -6.20
C GLY A 91 12.30 4.62 -4.79
N LEU A 92 11.61 4.13 -3.76
CA LEU A 92 12.00 4.31 -2.36
C LEU A 92 13.41 3.76 -2.09
N LEU A 93 13.69 2.53 -2.52
CA LEU A 93 14.99 1.89 -2.34
C LEU A 93 16.12 2.61 -3.08
N SER A 94 15.83 3.23 -4.24
CA SER A 94 16.77 4.08 -4.95
C SER A 94 17.01 5.44 -4.29
N GLY A 95 16.14 5.88 -3.39
CA GLY A 95 16.28 7.12 -2.63
C GLY A 95 17.25 7.02 -1.45
N PHE A 96 17.54 5.80 -0.98
CA PHE A 96 18.60 5.58 0.00
C PHE A 96 19.97 5.79 -0.65
N GLY A 97 20.82 6.59 0.00
CA GLY A 97 22.14 6.92 -0.50
C GLY A 97 23.11 5.73 -0.55
N GLU A 98 24.28 5.93 -1.17
CA GLU A 98 25.32 4.91 -1.23
C GLU A 98 25.97 4.66 0.15
N SER A 99 25.98 5.69 1.00
CA SER A 99 26.42 5.64 2.39
C SER A 99 25.22 5.42 3.32
N GLY A 100 25.39 4.56 4.32
CA GLY A 100 24.34 4.23 5.28
C GLY A 100 24.31 2.74 5.57
N LYS A 101 23.34 2.31 6.38
CA LYS A 101 23.15 0.89 6.61
C LYS A 101 22.50 0.31 5.34
N LYS A 102 22.92 -0.90 4.96
CA LYS A 102 22.43 -1.58 3.75
C LYS A 102 21.87 -2.94 4.11
N ARG A 103 20.96 -2.98 5.08
CA ARG A 103 20.26 -4.21 5.50
C ARG A 103 18.76 -3.98 5.54
N ILE A 104 18.03 -4.87 4.88
CA ILE A 104 16.57 -4.90 4.87
C ILE A 104 16.09 -6.15 5.64
N VAL A 105 15.13 -5.98 6.53
CA VAL A 105 14.37 -7.10 7.09
C VAL A 105 13.03 -7.16 6.38
N THR A 106 12.67 -8.32 5.85
CA THR A 106 11.39 -8.61 5.18
C THR A 106 10.83 -9.92 5.72
N ASP A 107 9.65 -10.33 5.27
CA ASP A 107 9.04 -11.62 5.58
C ASP A 107 8.56 -12.35 4.31
N ASP A 108 8.21 -13.62 4.45
CA ASP A 108 7.72 -14.45 3.34
C ASP A 108 6.19 -14.50 3.19
N LEU A 109 5.46 -13.64 3.89
CA LEU A 109 4.03 -13.35 3.68
C LEU A 109 3.78 -12.06 2.87
N GLU A 110 4.83 -11.29 2.61
CA GLU A 110 4.89 -10.19 1.64
C GLU A 110 4.44 -10.61 0.24
N TYR A 111 3.96 -9.65 -0.55
CA TYR A 111 3.66 -9.92 -1.95
C TYR A 111 4.95 -10.30 -2.70
N PRO A 112 4.96 -11.31 -3.60
CA PRO A 112 6.20 -11.82 -4.19
C PRO A 112 7.10 -10.75 -4.84
N THR A 113 6.49 -9.74 -5.48
CA THR A 113 7.25 -8.65 -6.12
C THR A 113 8.05 -7.83 -5.12
N THR A 114 7.58 -7.63 -3.88
CA THR A 114 8.33 -6.96 -2.81
C THR A 114 9.66 -7.67 -2.57
N ASN A 115 9.61 -8.98 -2.35
CA ASN A 115 10.80 -9.80 -2.11
C ASN A 115 11.74 -9.84 -3.33
N TYR A 116 11.22 -9.90 -4.56
CA TYR A 116 12.07 -9.82 -5.76
C TYR A 116 12.78 -8.47 -5.92
N ILE A 117 12.11 -7.37 -5.60
CA ILE A 117 12.72 -6.04 -5.64
C ILE A 117 13.84 -5.94 -4.60
N ILE A 118 13.60 -6.42 -3.37
CA ILE A 118 14.60 -6.46 -2.29
C ILE A 118 15.80 -7.32 -2.69
N LEU A 119 15.56 -8.53 -3.21
CA LEU A 119 16.60 -9.41 -3.71
C LEU A 119 17.47 -8.73 -4.79
N ALA A 120 16.84 -8.01 -5.72
CA ALA A 120 17.53 -7.30 -6.78
C ALA A 120 18.44 -6.17 -6.26
N GLN A 121 18.21 -5.64 -5.05
CA GLN A 121 19.08 -4.65 -4.43
C GLN A 121 20.42 -5.21 -3.96
N GLY A 122 20.61 -6.54 -3.96
CA GLY A 122 21.91 -7.16 -3.69
C GLY A 122 23.02 -6.62 -4.60
N LYS A 123 22.70 -6.30 -5.86
CA LYS A 123 23.64 -5.67 -6.81
C LYS A 123 24.07 -4.26 -6.40
N ASN A 124 23.29 -3.60 -5.54
CA ASN A 124 23.53 -2.27 -4.99
C ASN A 124 24.15 -2.33 -3.57
N GLY A 125 24.55 -3.53 -3.13
CA GLY A 125 25.21 -3.77 -1.84
C GLY A 125 24.26 -4.03 -0.67
N TRP A 126 22.95 -4.16 -0.92
CA TRP A 126 21.99 -4.48 0.13
C TRP A 126 22.06 -5.93 0.55
N LYS A 127 22.12 -6.17 1.86
CA LYS A 127 21.85 -7.44 2.49
C LYS A 127 20.37 -7.49 2.86
N HIS A 128 19.78 -8.67 2.84
CA HIS A 128 18.42 -8.85 3.32
C HIS A 128 18.33 -10.07 4.24
N GLU A 129 17.41 -10.00 5.17
CA GLU A 129 16.98 -11.13 5.99
C GLU A 129 15.48 -11.34 5.79
N THR A 130 15.08 -12.57 5.52
CA THR A 130 13.66 -12.93 5.33
C THR A 130 13.19 -13.74 6.52
N ILE A 131 12.27 -13.18 7.29
CA ILE A 131 11.56 -13.86 8.36
C ILE A 131 10.63 -14.90 7.73
N ARG A 132 10.71 -16.14 8.24
CA ARG A 132 9.88 -17.26 7.79
C ARG A 132 8.65 -17.39 8.66
N HIS A 133 7.47 -17.44 8.05
CA HIS A 133 6.25 -17.68 8.80
C HIS A 133 6.26 -19.06 9.44
N ASN A 134 5.56 -19.17 10.57
CA ASN A 134 5.24 -20.42 11.23
C ASN A 134 3.73 -20.66 11.09
N HIS A 135 3.31 -21.62 10.26
CA HIS A 135 1.89 -21.93 10.01
C HIS A 135 1.05 -20.71 9.59
N GLY A 136 1.56 -19.94 8.62
CA GLY A 136 0.91 -18.73 8.09
C GLY A 136 1.00 -17.50 9.00
N ILE A 137 1.75 -17.54 10.09
CA ILE A 137 1.86 -16.46 11.08
C ILE A 137 3.32 -16.00 11.19
N ILE A 138 3.52 -14.70 11.25
CA ILE A 138 4.80 -14.07 11.64
C ILE A 138 4.58 -13.42 13.00
N SER A 139 5.41 -13.74 13.99
CA SER A 139 5.29 -13.17 15.34
C SER A 139 6.08 -11.88 15.50
N ILE A 140 5.69 -11.07 16.49
CA ILE A 140 6.42 -9.86 16.89
C ILE A 140 7.83 -10.19 17.36
N ASP A 141 8.03 -11.31 18.06
CA ASP A 141 9.36 -11.75 18.48
C ASP A 141 10.29 -12.04 17.30
N GLN A 142 9.74 -12.55 16.18
CA GLN A 142 10.54 -12.78 14.98
C GLN A 142 11.04 -11.45 14.39
N TYR A 143 10.20 -10.40 14.34
CA TYR A 143 10.68 -9.06 13.97
C TYR A 143 11.68 -8.52 14.99
N GLY A 144 11.42 -8.70 16.28
CA GLY A 144 12.30 -8.24 17.36
C GLY A 144 13.71 -8.82 17.30
N GLY A 145 13.81 -10.10 16.92
CA GLY A 145 15.08 -10.82 16.74
C GLY A 145 15.78 -10.54 15.41
N ALA A 146 15.02 -10.28 14.33
CA ALA A 146 15.59 -10.00 13.00
C ALA A 146 16.04 -8.54 12.83
N ILE A 147 15.37 -7.58 13.47
CA ILE A 147 15.70 -6.15 13.38
C ILE A 147 16.82 -5.84 14.38
N ASP A 148 17.87 -5.16 13.91
CA ASP A 148 19.04 -4.79 14.71
C ASP A 148 19.57 -3.39 14.36
N SER A 149 20.67 -2.98 14.99
CA SER A 149 21.29 -1.67 14.73
C SER A 149 21.84 -1.50 13.32
N GLU A 150 22.11 -2.59 12.61
CA GLU A 150 22.58 -2.59 11.21
C GLU A 150 21.42 -2.54 10.22
N THR A 151 20.18 -2.62 10.67
CA THR A 151 18.98 -2.56 9.83
C THR A 151 18.70 -1.12 9.41
N GLU A 152 18.46 -0.90 8.12
CA GLU A 152 18.04 0.39 7.57
C GLU A 152 16.53 0.46 7.40
N LEU A 153 15.94 -0.65 6.93
CA LEU A 153 14.53 -0.75 6.56
C LEU A 153 13.95 -2.10 7.00
N ALA A 154 12.79 -2.08 7.64
CA ALA A 154 11.94 -3.25 7.82
C ALA A 154 10.71 -3.11 6.93
N THR A 155 10.37 -4.14 6.16
CA THR A 155 9.13 -4.18 5.37
C THR A 155 8.09 -5.06 6.04
N VAL A 156 6.82 -4.69 5.90
CA VAL A 156 5.69 -5.47 6.39
C VAL A 156 4.48 -5.33 5.47
N ALA A 157 3.88 -6.46 5.09
CA ALA A 157 2.52 -6.47 4.57
C ALA A 157 1.52 -6.41 5.74
N HIS A 158 0.73 -5.33 5.84
CA HIS A 158 -0.24 -5.17 6.93
C HIS A 158 -1.28 -6.30 6.92
N VAL A 159 -1.73 -6.71 5.74
CA VAL A 159 -2.56 -7.91 5.53
C VAL A 159 -1.95 -8.68 4.36
N SER A 160 -1.56 -9.93 4.60
CA SER A 160 -1.00 -10.79 3.54
C SER A 160 -2.07 -11.14 2.51
N SER A 161 -1.74 -10.97 1.23
CA SER A 161 -2.60 -11.42 0.13
C SER A 161 -2.68 -12.95 0.01
N MET A 162 -1.76 -13.68 0.65
CA MET A 162 -1.69 -15.15 0.56
C MET A 162 -2.74 -15.82 1.44
N ASN A 163 -2.88 -15.36 2.68
CA ASN A 163 -3.70 -16.02 3.70
C ASN A 163 -4.55 -15.07 4.55
N GLY A 164 -4.50 -13.75 4.30
CA GLY A 164 -5.24 -12.75 5.06
C GLY A 164 -4.70 -12.49 6.48
N PHE A 165 -3.53 -13.04 6.83
CA PHE A 165 -2.91 -12.76 8.13
C PHE A 165 -2.63 -11.27 8.27
N ARG A 166 -3.07 -10.70 9.38
CA ARG A 166 -2.92 -9.28 9.70
C ARG A 166 -1.81 -9.09 10.72
N GLN A 167 -0.84 -8.26 10.38
CA GLN A 167 0.26 -7.89 11.25
C GLN A 167 -0.15 -6.83 12.27
N ASP A 168 0.45 -6.86 13.45
CA ASP A 168 0.34 -5.78 14.43
C ASP A 168 1.39 -4.71 14.13
N LEU A 169 0.98 -3.74 13.30
CA LEU A 169 1.85 -2.65 12.87
C LEU A 169 2.37 -1.81 14.03
N LYS A 170 1.59 -1.65 15.11
CA LYS A 170 2.00 -0.80 16.24
C LYS A 170 3.20 -1.41 16.94
N SER A 171 3.12 -2.69 17.27
CA SER A 171 4.22 -3.42 17.93
C SER A 171 5.49 -3.45 17.06
N ILE A 172 5.33 -3.64 15.74
CA ILE A 172 6.47 -3.62 14.80
C ILE A 172 7.08 -2.21 14.71
N ALA A 173 6.25 -1.18 14.64
CA ALA A 173 6.72 0.20 14.59
C ALA A 173 7.47 0.61 15.87
N GLU A 174 7.00 0.18 17.05
CA GLU A 174 7.72 0.39 18.31
C GLU A 174 9.13 -0.24 18.28
N ILE A 175 9.27 -1.45 17.71
CA ILE A 175 10.57 -2.11 17.52
C ILE A 175 11.46 -1.30 16.56
N CYS A 176 10.91 -0.88 15.42
CA CYS A 176 11.64 -0.13 14.40
C CYS A 176 12.11 1.24 14.94
N HIS A 177 11.19 2.03 15.48
CA HIS A 177 11.47 3.37 16.03
C HIS A 177 12.43 3.29 17.21
N GLY A 178 12.28 2.31 18.10
CA GLY A 178 13.20 2.09 19.22
C GLY A 178 14.64 1.80 18.81
N LYS A 179 14.87 1.33 17.57
CA LYS A 179 16.19 1.03 17.00
C LYS A 179 16.63 2.03 15.92
N GLY A 180 15.84 3.07 15.64
CA GLY A 180 16.11 4.04 14.58
C GLY A 180 16.09 3.41 13.18
N VAL A 181 15.19 2.46 12.94
CA VAL A 181 15.02 1.72 11.69
C VAL A 181 13.78 2.26 10.98
N ASN A 182 13.87 2.47 9.66
CA ASN A 182 12.71 2.87 8.87
C ASN A 182 11.74 1.69 8.70
N MET A 183 10.45 1.98 8.62
CA MET A 183 9.41 0.98 8.39
C MET A 183 8.69 1.26 7.09
N TYR A 184 8.61 0.26 6.22
CA TYR A 184 7.79 0.27 5.02
C TYR A 184 6.58 -0.64 5.24
N VAL A 185 5.37 -0.11 5.03
CA VAL A 185 4.13 -0.85 5.20
C VAL A 185 3.43 -0.99 3.87
N ASP A 186 3.32 -2.23 3.37
CA ASP A 186 2.40 -2.56 2.28
C ASP A 186 0.98 -2.70 2.87
N CYS A 187 0.15 -1.71 2.60
CA CYS A 187 -1.25 -1.67 3.04
C CYS A 187 -2.25 -2.09 1.95
N TYR A 188 -1.82 -2.67 0.83
CA TYR A 188 -2.65 -2.91 -0.36
C TYR A 188 -3.95 -3.66 -0.08
N GLN A 189 -3.91 -4.69 0.77
CA GLN A 189 -5.10 -5.49 1.13
C GLN A 189 -5.90 -4.91 2.31
N SER A 190 -5.44 -3.83 2.92
CA SER A 190 -5.98 -3.29 4.18
C SER A 190 -6.51 -1.86 4.07
N LEU A 191 -5.93 -1.02 3.20
CA LEU A 191 -6.32 0.37 3.09
C LEU A 191 -7.72 0.49 2.49
N GLY A 192 -8.59 1.22 3.18
CA GLY A 192 -10.00 1.37 2.79
C GLY A 192 -10.94 0.31 3.40
N THR A 193 -10.40 -0.72 4.06
CA THR A 193 -11.18 -1.70 4.83
C THR A 193 -10.88 -1.64 6.32
N ILE A 194 -9.60 -1.44 6.67
CA ILE A 194 -9.11 -1.27 8.03
C ILE A 194 -8.65 0.19 8.18
N PRO A 195 -9.08 0.92 9.22
CA PRO A 195 -8.57 2.26 9.49
C PRO A 195 -7.05 2.23 9.71
N ILE A 196 -6.34 3.13 9.04
CA ILE A 196 -4.89 3.32 9.16
C ILE A 196 -4.64 4.79 9.45
N ASP A 197 -3.79 5.06 10.44
CA ASP A 197 -3.33 6.40 10.78
C ASP A 197 -1.79 6.38 10.84
N VAL A 198 -1.14 6.95 9.82
CA VAL A 198 0.32 6.93 9.67
C VAL A 198 1.05 7.83 10.67
N LYS A 199 0.32 8.61 11.49
CA LYS A 199 0.91 9.41 12.57
C LYS A 199 0.86 8.72 13.93
N ARG A 200 0.09 7.64 14.05
CA ARG A 200 -0.07 6.84 15.28
C ARG A 200 0.64 5.50 15.21
N THR A 201 1.18 5.16 14.06
CA THR A 201 1.88 3.91 13.78
C THR A 201 3.34 4.25 13.64
#